data_AF-A0A0B7IB09-F1
#
_entry.id   AF-A0A0B7IB09-F1
#
_cell.length_a   1.000
_cell.length_b   1.000
_cell.length_c   1.000
_cell.angle_alpha   90.00
_cell.angle_beta   90.00
_cell.angle_gamma   90.00
#
_symmetry.space_group_name_H-M   'P 1'
#
loop_
_entity.id
_entity.type
_entity.pdbx_description
1 polymer ?
#
loop_
_entity_poly.entity_id
_entity_poly.type
_entity_poly.pdbx_seq_one_letter_code
_entity_poly.pdbx_strand_id
1 'polypeptide(L)'
;MKIWHCGDFGSIEVVTQLQKIKPLKGVYGNVDDAKIRAEFPEVNRFFCEEVAVLMIHIGGYPKKYTALAKKEIETQKPQLFISGHSHILKVMYDRKNQLLHLNPGAAGKYGWHKKRTMLRFEIHKKEIKNMEIIELGAS
;
A
#
# COMPACT_ATOMS: atom_id res chain seq x y z
N MET A 1 -4.06 -12.63 -9.85
CA MET A 1 -4.41 -11.42 -9.07
C MET A 1 -4.02 -11.61 -7.62
N LYS A 2 -3.49 -10.56 -6.98
CA LYS A 2 -3.06 -10.52 -5.57
C LYS A 2 -3.73 -9.32 -4.90
N ILE A 3 -3.93 -9.36 -3.58
CA ILE A 3 -4.42 -8.23 -2.80
C ILE A 3 -3.26 -7.69 -1.97
N TRP A 4 -3.01 -6.38 -2.05
CA TRP A 4 -2.01 -5.69 -1.23
C TRP A 4 -2.70 -4.64 -0.35
N HIS A 5 -2.66 -4.83 0.96
CA HIS A 5 -3.31 -3.94 1.92
C HIS A 5 -2.29 -3.03 2.60
N CYS A 6 -2.59 -1.74 2.64
CA CYS A 6 -1.63 -0.70 3.04
C CYS A 6 -1.61 -0.43 4.55
N GLY A 7 -2.08 -1.37 5.38
CA GLY A 7 -2.29 -1.19 6.83
C GLY A 7 -3.65 -0.58 7.18
N ASP A 8 -3.92 -0.51 8.48
CA ASP A 8 -5.22 -0.16 9.07
C ASP A 8 -6.32 -1.12 8.58
N PHE A 9 -6.09 -2.42 8.76
CA PHE A 9 -7.11 -3.46 8.54
C PHE A 9 -8.27 -3.33 9.52
N GLY A 10 -7.98 -2.89 10.74
CA GLY A 10 -8.95 -2.67 11.82
C GLY A 10 -9.38 -3.94 12.56
N SER A 11 -9.53 -5.08 11.87
CA SER A 11 -9.87 -6.35 12.52
C SER A 11 -9.30 -7.58 11.80
N ILE A 12 -9.07 -8.65 12.55
CA ILE A 12 -8.54 -9.92 12.02
C ILE A 12 -9.56 -10.64 11.11
N GLU A 13 -10.85 -10.35 11.28
CA GLU A 13 -11.91 -10.86 10.42
C GLU A 13 -11.75 -10.29 9.00
N VAL A 14 -11.39 -9.00 8.86
CA VAL A 14 -11.12 -8.39 7.54
C VAL A 14 -9.96 -9.11 6.85
N VAL A 15 -8.87 -9.34 7.57
CA VAL A 15 -7.71 -10.11 7.07
C VAL A 15 -8.16 -11.49 6.57
N THR A 16 -8.91 -12.21 7.41
CA THR A 16 -9.41 -13.57 7.11
C THR A 16 -10.28 -13.58 5.86
N GLN A 17 -11.18 -12.61 5.69
CA GLN A 17 -12.04 -12.54 4.50
C GLN A 17 -11.24 -12.20 3.23
N LEU A 18 -10.26 -11.30 3.32
CA LEU A 18 -9.40 -10.96 2.18
C LEU A 18 -8.55 -12.15 1.73
N GLN A 19 -7.97 -12.90 2.67
CA GLN A 19 -7.18 -14.11 2.39
C GLN A 19 -7.99 -15.21 1.70
N LYS A 20 -9.30 -15.33 2.01
CA LYS A 20 -10.20 -16.26 1.32
C LYS A 20 -10.43 -15.91 -0.15
N ILE A 21 -10.32 -14.62 -0.50
CA ILE A 21 -10.58 -14.14 -1.87
C ILE A 21 -9.35 -14.37 -2.76
N LYS A 22 -8.17 -13.91 -2.32
CA LYS A 22 -6.89 -14.03 -3.04
C LYS A 22 -5.69 -13.97 -2.07
N PRO A 23 -4.49 -14.38 -2.51
CA PRO A 23 -3.27 -14.17 -1.74
C PRO A 23 -3.11 -12.72 -1.31
N LEU A 24 -2.91 -12.52 0.00
CA LEU A 24 -2.84 -11.22 0.65
C LEU A 24 -1.39 -10.92 1.06
N LYS A 25 -0.90 -9.73 0.71
CA LYS A 25 0.26 -9.11 1.33
C LYS A 25 -0.17 -7.81 2.00
N GLY A 26 0.56 -7.39 3.01
CA GLY A 26 0.31 -6.09 3.61
C GLY A 26 1.36 -5.72 4.64
N VAL A 27 1.08 -4.60 5.29
CA VAL A 27 1.76 -4.10 6.47
C VAL A 27 0.71 -3.77 7.51
N TYR A 28 1.07 -3.75 8.79
CA TYR A 28 0.16 -3.21 9.80
C TYR A 28 0.12 -1.68 9.72
N GLY A 29 -1.00 -1.10 10.15
CA GLY A 29 -1.18 0.33 10.36
C GLY A 29 -1.24 0.70 11.84
N ASN A 30 -1.53 1.97 12.12
CA ASN A 30 -1.51 2.48 13.49
C ASN A 30 -2.71 2.01 14.33
N VAL A 31 -3.85 1.68 13.70
CA VAL A 31 -5.04 1.21 14.43
C VAL A 31 -5.12 -0.31 14.59
N ASP A 32 -4.18 -1.03 13.98
CA ASP A 32 -4.18 -2.49 13.99
C ASP A 32 -3.71 -3.06 15.34
N ASP A 33 -4.36 -4.13 15.78
CA ASP A 33 -4.13 -4.79 17.06
C ASP A 33 -2.91 -5.74 17.05
N ALA A 34 -2.63 -6.36 18.21
CA ALA A 34 -1.50 -7.28 18.35
C ALA A 34 -1.60 -8.51 17.45
N LYS A 35 -2.81 -8.98 17.09
CA LYS A 35 -2.99 -10.14 16.22
C LYS A 35 -2.58 -9.81 14.80
N ILE A 36 -3.06 -8.67 14.27
CA ILE A 36 -2.70 -8.22 12.93
C ILE A 36 -1.21 -7.89 12.84
N ARG A 37 -0.65 -7.24 13.87
CA ARG A 37 0.80 -6.93 13.94
C ARG A 37 1.70 -8.16 14.02
N ALA A 38 1.18 -9.29 14.49
CA ALA A 38 1.89 -10.57 14.46
C ALA A 38 1.89 -11.21 13.06
N GLU A 39 0.86 -10.95 12.24
CA GLU A 39 0.74 -11.50 10.88
C GLU A 39 1.41 -10.64 9.81
N PHE A 40 1.37 -9.32 9.95
CA PHE A 40 1.91 -8.38 8.97
C PHE A 40 3.07 -7.59 9.56
N PRO A 41 4.16 -7.37 8.80
CA PRO A 41 5.29 -6.57 9.27
C PRO A 41 4.98 -5.07 9.20
N GLU A 42 5.79 -4.26 9.88
CA GLU A 42 5.78 -2.79 9.72
C GLU A 42 6.22 -2.35 8.32
N VAL A 43 7.25 -3.04 7.82
CA VAL A 43 7.88 -2.80 6.53
C VAL A 43 7.88 -4.10 5.75
N ASN A 44 7.19 -4.13 4.63
CA ASN A 44 7.16 -5.30 3.75
C ASN A 44 7.98 -5.02 2.48
N ARG A 45 8.93 -5.90 2.19
CA ARG A 45 9.83 -5.83 1.04
C ARG A 45 9.70 -7.13 0.26
N PHE A 46 9.38 -7.04 -1.02
CA PHE A 46 9.25 -8.23 -1.85
C PHE A 46 9.36 -7.91 -3.32
N PHE A 47 9.58 -8.94 -4.12
CA PHE A 47 9.45 -8.86 -5.57
C PHE A 47 8.07 -9.30 -6.03
N CYS A 48 7.53 -8.61 -7.02
CA CYS A 48 6.42 -9.09 -7.84
C CYS A 48 6.86 -9.03 -9.30
N GLU A 49 6.97 -10.19 -9.95
CA GLU A 49 7.72 -10.31 -11.20
C GLU A 49 9.15 -9.77 -11.00
N GLU A 50 9.60 -8.82 -11.82
CA GLU A 50 10.92 -8.19 -11.72
C GLU A 50 10.87 -6.81 -11.02
N VAL A 51 9.74 -6.46 -10.41
CA VAL A 51 9.56 -5.18 -9.70
C VAL A 51 9.83 -5.35 -8.21
N ALA A 52 10.82 -4.61 -7.70
CA ALA A 52 11.05 -4.46 -6.27
C ALA A 52 9.96 -3.57 -5.65
N VAL A 53 9.18 -4.14 -4.73
CA VAL A 53 8.06 -3.48 -4.04
C VAL A 53 8.40 -3.25 -2.57
N LEU A 54 8.17 -2.02 -2.12
CA LEU A 54 8.24 -1.61 -0.71
C LEU A 54 6.84 -1.17 -0.25
N MET A 55 6.41 -1.65 0.91
CA MET A 55 5.18 -1.21 1.56
C MET A 55 5.46 -0.74 2.98
N ILE A 56 4.92 0.43 3.33
CA ILE A 56 4.95 1.02 4.69
C ILE A 56 3.68 1.82 4.90
N HIS A 57 2.90 1.56 5.96
CA HIS A 57 1.63 2.24 6.19
C HIS A 57 1.82 3.77 6.30
N ILE A 58 2.65 4.22 7.24
CA ILE A 58 3.01 5.65 7.40
C ILE A 58 4.28 5.97 6.59
N GLY A 59 4.15 5.94 5.28
CA GLY A 59 5.26 6.15 4.34
C GLY A 59 5.52 7.60 3.93
N GLY A 60 4.51 8.45 4.01
CA GLY A 60 4.54 9.79 3.40
C GLY A 60 4.36 9.73 1.89
N TYR A 61 4.97 10.67 1.17
CA TYR A 61 4.88 10.79 -0.30
C TYR A 61 6.11 11.53 -0.84
N PRO A 62 6.34 11.57 -2.17
CA PRO A 62 7.53 12.21 -2.74
C PRO A 62 7.80 13.60 -2.16
N LYS A 63 9.07 13.88 -1.84
CA LYS A 63 9.58 15.06 -1.10
C LYS A 63 9.24 15.13 0.39
N LYS A 64 8.29 14.34 0.90
CA LYS A 64 7.85 14.33 2.30
C LYS A 64 7.71 12.91 2.87
N TYR A 65 8.66 12.04 2.54
CA TYR A 65 8.74 10.70 3.13
C TYR A 65 9.08 10.77 4.63
N THR A 66 8.57 9.81 5.38
CA THR A 66 8.96 9.61 6.80
C THR A 66 10.42 9.16 6.90
N ALA A 67 11.02 9.29 8.08
CA ALA A 67 12.41 8.86 8.28
C ALA A 67 12.61 7.37 7.94
N LEU A 68 11.65 6.53 8.34
CA LEU A 68 11.64 5.10 7.99
C LEU A 68 11.58 4.89 6.48
N ALA A 69 10.61 5.52 5.79
CA ALA A 69 10.49 5.37 4.34
C ALA A 69 11.71 5.88 3.58
N LYS A 70 12.32 7.00 3.99
CA LYS A 70 13.56 7.51 3.40
C LYS A 70 14.68 6.48 3.49
N LYS A 71 14.93 5.96 4.69
CA LYS A 71 15.95 4.94 4.94
C LYS A 71 15.73 3.69 4.08
N GLU A 72 14.49 3.22 3.98
CA GLU A 72 14.15 2.03 3.21
C GLU A 72 14.25 2.24 1.70
N ILE A 73 13.81 3.40 1.20
CA ILE A 73 13.92 3.74 -0.21
C ILE A 73 15.40 3.86 -0.62
N GLU A 74 16.22 4.52 0.20
CA GLU A 74 17.64 4.70 -0.09
C GLU A 74 18.43 3.39 -0.05
N THR A 75 18.08 2.48 0.86
CA THR A 75 18.78 1.19 1.01
C THR A 75 18.31 0.12 0.03
N GLN A 76 17.00 0.01 -0.20
CA GLN A 76 16.41 -1.05 -1.02
C GLN A 76 16.21 -0.65 -2.48
N LYS A 77 16.17 0.65 -2.78
CA LYS A 77 15.92 1.21 -4.13
C LYS A 77 14.73 0.54 -4.83
N PRO A 78 13.53 0.55 -4.21
CA PRO A 78 12.37 -0.09 -4.79
C PRO A 78 11.92 0.65 -6.06
N GLN A 79 11.33 -0.08 -7.00
CA GLN A 79 10.69 0.52 -8.18
C GLN A 79 9.24 0.93 -7.89
N LEU A 80 8.61 0.29 -6.90
CA LEU A 80 7.25 0.56 -6.46
C LEU A 80 7.22 0.76 -4.95
N PHE A 81 6.77 1.94 -4.51
CA PHE A 81 6.55 2.23 -3.10
C PHE A 81 5.07 2.45 -2.83
N ILE A 82 4.50 1.71 -1.89
CA ILE A 82 3.08 1.77 -1.54
C ILE A 82 2.93 2.19 -0.07
N SER A 83 2.10 3.19 0.19
CA SER A 83 1.80 3.67 1.54
C SER A 83 0.33 3.98 1.77
N GLY A 84 -0.10 4.00 3.03
CA GLY A 84 -1.47 4.31 3.45
C GLY A 84 -1.59 5.61 4.26
N HIS A 85 -2.32 5.53 5.37
CA HIS A 85 -2.50 6.53 6.42
C HIS A 85 -3.22 7.84 6.07
N SER A 86 -2.91 8.46 4.91
CA SER A 86 -3.47 9.79 4.58
C SER A 86 -4.92 9.78 4.12
N HIS A 87 -5.44 8.59 3.74
CA HIS A 87 -6.75 8.39 3.09
C HIS A 87 -6.90 9.13 1.73
N ILE A 88 -5.83 9.75 1.22
CA ILE A 88 -5.82 10.47 -0.05
C ILE A 88 -5.18 9.56 -1.11
N LEU A 89 -5.95 9.27 -2.15
CA LEU A 89 -5.47 8.57 -3.34
C LEU A 89 -4.32 9.34 -3.99
N LYS A 90 -3.19 8.67 -4.25
CA LYS A 90 -2.02 9.22 -4.92
C LYS A 90 -1.41 8.22 -5.89
N VAL A 91 -1.08 8.69 -7.07
CA VAL A 91 -0.25 7.99 -8.06
C VAL A 91 0.80 8.99 -8.53
N MET A 92 2.04 8.85 -8.06
CA MET A 92 3.09 9.85 -8.25
C MET A 92 4.42 9.21 -8.62
N TYR A 93 5.03 9.63 -9.72
CA TYR A 93 6.39 9.21 -10.03
C TYR A 93 7.42 10.10 -9.34
N ASP A 94 8.30 9.49 -8.54
CA ASP A 94 9.41 10.15 -7.89
C ASP A 94 10.68 10.04 -8.73
N ARG A 95 10.98 11.09 -9.49
CA ARG A 95 12.18 11.16 -10.32
C ARG A 95 13.48 11.13 -9.51
N LYS A 96 13.48 11.55 -8.23
CA LYS A 96 14.71 11.53 -7.43
C LYS A 96 15.12 10.10 -7.10
N ASN A 97 14.14 9.29 -6.70
CA ASN A 97 14.37 7.91 -6.27
C ASN A 97 14.06 6.88 -7.38
N GLN A 98 13.65 7.33 -8.57
CA GLN A 98 13.28 6.49 -9.71
C GLN A 98 12.25 5.41 -9.36
N LEU A 99 11.20 5.82 -8.63
CA LEU A 99 10.15 4.92 -8.15
C LEU A 99 8.75 5.47 -8.42
N LEU A 100 7.78 4.58 -8.55
CA LEU A 100 6.36 4.91 -8.54
C LEU A 100 5.83 4.84 -7.11
N HIS A 101 5.30 5.95 -6.59
CA HIS A 101 4.61 6.02 -5.31
C HIS A 101 3.11 5.87 -5.49
N LEU A 102 2.51 4.93 -4.77
CA LEU A 102 1.07 4.71 -4.71
C LEU A 102 0.54 4.89 -3.30
N ASN A 103 -0.59 5.57 -3.19
CA ASN A 103 -1.49 5.50 -2.04
C ASN A 103 -2.89 5.19 -2.58
N PRO A 104 -3.52 4.05 -2.24
CA PRO A 104 -4.82 3.70 -2.79
C PRO A 104 -5.98 4.53 -2.20
N GLY A 105 -5.72 5.40 -1.22
CA GLY A 105 -6.75 6.04 -0.42
C GLY A 105 -7.29 5.06 0.63
N ALA A 106 -8.59 5.14 0.91
CA ALA A 106 -9.25 4.27 1.89
C ALA A 106 -10.46 3.57 1.27
N ALA A 107 -10.59 2.25 1.48
CA ALA A 107 -11.72 1.45 0.99
C ALA A 107 -12.79 1.19 2.06
N GLY A 108 -12.45 1.37 3.34
CA GLY A 108 -13.36 1.21 4.47
C GLY A 108 -14.36 2.36 4.60
N LYS A 109 -15.37 2.21 5.46
CA LYS A 109 -16.36 3.26 5.77
C LYS A 109 -15.92 4.22 6.88
N TYR A 110 -14.89 3.84 7.63
CA TYR A 110 -14.38 4.60 8.76
C TYR A 110 -13.16 5.44 8.34
N GLY A 111 -13.16 6.73 8.66
CA GLY A 111 -12.06 7.63 8.34
C GLY A 111 -12.49 9.00 7.79
N TRP A 112 -11.50 9.83 7.50
CA TRP A 112 -11.67 11.21 7.02
C TRP A 112 -11.63 11.33 5.48
N HIS A 113 -12.18 10.34 4.77
CA HIS A 113 -12.31 10.37 3.31
C HIS A 113 -13.77 10.56 2.91
N LYS A 114 -14.00 11.30 1.82
CA LYS A 114 -15.35 11.49 1.25
C LYS A 114 -15.75 10.41 0.24
N LYS A 115 -14.75 9.73 -0.32
CA LYS A 115 -14.90 8.69 -1.34
C LYS A 115 -14.05 7.49 -0.95
N ARG A 116 -14.62 6.31 -1.12
CA ARG A 116 -13.91 5.04 -0.93
C ARG A 116 -13.21 4.66 -2.22
N THR A 117 -11.91 4.41 -2.17
CA THR A 117 -11.09 4.14 -3.36
C THR A 117 -10.19 2.93 -3.17
N MET A 118 -9.87 2.27 -4.28
CA MET A 118 -8.79 1.31 -4.37
C MET A 118 -8.09 1.43 -5.72
N LEU A 119 -6.86 0.95 -5.80
CA LEU A 119 -6.11 0.88 -7.06
C LEU A 119 -6.08 -0.55 -7.59
N ARG A 120 -6.22 -0.69 -8.90
CA ARG A 120 -5.99 -1.94 -9.64
C ARG A 120 -4.96 -1.67 -10.72
N PHE A 121 -4.00 -2.56 -10.88
CA PHE A 121 -2.98 -2.44 -11.92
C PHE A 121 -2.37 -3.80 -12.21
N GLU A 122 -1.59 -3.86 -13.29
CA GLU A 122 -0.87 -5.05 -13.72
C GLU A 122 0.64 -4.79 -13.63
N ILE A 123 1.37 -5.83 -13.21
CA ILE A 123 2.82 -5.87 -13.31
C ILE A 123 3.16 -6.97 -14.31
N HIS A 124 3.90 -6.61 -15.35
CA HIS A 124 4.45 -7.57 -16.31
C HIS A 124 5.95 -7.32 -16.44
N LYS A 125 6.77 -8.28 -16.00
CA LYS A 125 8.23 -8.11 -15.88
C LYS A 125 8.56 -6.88 -15.04
N LYS A 126 9.11 -5.83 -15.65
CA LYS A 126 9.46 -4.55 -15.00
C LYS A 126 8.42 -3.46 -15.20
N GLU A 127 7.39 -3.70 -16.00
CA GLU A 127 6.39 -2.70 -16.37
C GLU A 127 5.20 -2.74 -15.42
N ILE A 128 4.84 -1.58 -14.89
CA ILE A 128 3.59 -1.35 -14.16
C ILE A 128 2.65 -0.64 -15.11
N LYS A 129 1.53 -1.26 -15.46
CA LYS A 129 0.59 -0.78 -16.47
C LYS A 129 -0.86 -1.00 -16.08
N ASN A 130 -1.78 -0.48 -16.90
CA ASN A 130 -3.22 -0.62 -16.71
C ASN A 130 -3.67 -0.14 -15.32
N MET A 131 -3.16 1.02 -14.90
CA MET A 131 -3.48 1.63 -13.62
C MET A 131 -4.90 2.19 -13.63
N GLU A 132 -5.73 1.69 -12.74
CA GLU A 132 -7.13 2.04 -12.59
C GLU A 132 -7.43 2.44 -11.16
N ILE A 133 -8.29 3.45 -11.03
CA ILE A 133 -8.87 3.88 -9.77
C ILE A 133 -10.29 3.33 -9.74
N ILE A 134 -10.58 2.49 -8.74
CA ILE A 134 -11.91 1.97 -8.50
C ILE A 134 -12.53 2.81 -7.37
N GLU A 135 -13.58 3.56 -7.69
CA GLU A 135 -14.39 4.26 -6.69
C GLU A 135 -15.51 3.31 -6.19
N LEU A 136 -15.58 3.12 -4.87
CA LEU A 136 -16.55 2.23 -4.20
C LEU A 136 -17.77 2.99 -3.67
N GLY A 137 -17.90 4.28 -4.02
CA GLY A 137 -18.95 5.19 -3.58
C GLY A 137 -18.54 6.04 -2.37
N ALA A 138 -19.51 6.77 -1.82
CA ALA A 138 -19.32 7.59 -0.62
C ALA A 138 -19.03 6.72 0.61
N SER A 139 -18.34 7.34 1.57
CA SER A 139 -17.98 6.77 2.87
C SER A 139 -19.17 6.74 3.82
#